data_AF-A0A4Y2LCG2-F1
#
_entry.id   AF-A0A4Y2LCG2-F1
#
_cell.length_a   1.000
_cell.length_b   1.000
_cell.length_c   1.000
_cell.angle_alpha   90.00
_cell.angle_beta   90.00
_cell.angle_gamma   90.00
#
_symmetry.space_group_name_H-M   'P 1'
#
loop_
_entity.id
_entity.type
_entity.pdbx_description
1 polymer ?
#
loop_
_entity_poly.entity_id
_entity_poly.type
_entity_poly.pdbx_seq_one_letter_code
_entity_poly.pdbx_strand_id
1 'polypeptide(L)'
;MVKAADIDDAVRGITEAIIWAADAAIPKSSPNPHKLRKPWWDDAFRDAARRQKRLWGIFRRYPTTENLIAFKAAKAYARRVRRQSQRESIIRFVSFITSSTPSSQIWRRVKAANGLYKDFTIPILKSDSATYSSPEDIANIIGQTFAYISNSDSYTATFQAIKNRAEGIPISFVSVIDESVLNTFSRIDSEMFVEVAQLRDQVFLKMIYY
;
A
#
# COMPACT_ATOMS: atom_id res chain seq x y z
N MET A 1 41.73 -30.53 39.74
CA MET A 1 40.33 -30.92 39.47
C MET A 1 39.80 -30.02 38.37
N VAL A 2 39.61 -30.54 37.17
CA VAL A 2 39.07 -29.76 36.03
C VAL A 2 37.56 -29.67 36.24
N LYS A 3 37.03 -28.46 36.47
CA LYS A 3 35.58 -28.24 36.52
C LYS A 3 35.04 -28.44 35.10
N ALA A 4 34.26 -29.50 34.91
CA ALA A 4 33.49 -29.68 33.69
C ALA A 4 32.50 -28.51 33.58
N ALA A 5 32.42 -27.89 32.39
CA ALA A 5 31.39 -26.89 32.13
C ALA A 5 30.02 -27.54 32.33
N ASP A 6 29.12 -26.80 33.00
CA ASP A 6 27.78 -27.27 33.28
C ASP A 6 27.05 -27.55 31.96
N ILE A 7 26.28 -28.65 31.92
CA ILE A 7 25.59 -29.08 30.70
C ILE A 7 24.62 -27.99 30.23
N ASP A 8 24.01 -27.28 31.19
CA ASP A 8 23.11 -26.17 30.94
C ASP A 8 23.82 -24.99 30.24
N ASP A 9 25.09 -24.74 30.55
CA ASP A 9 25.89 -23.71 29.88
C ASP A 9 26.20 -24.08 28.43
N ALA A 10 26.48 -25.35 28.16
CA ALA A 10 26.73 -25.83 26.81
C ALA A 10 25.45 -25.77 25.94
N VAL A 11 24.30 -26.17 26.50
CA VAL A 11 23.00 -26.08 25.81
C VAL A 11 22.66 -24.63 25.52
N ARG A 12 22.84 -23.74 26.49
CA ARG A 12 22.60 -22.30 26.33
C ARG A 12 23.45 -21.71 25.20
N GLY A 13 24.74 -21.99 25.18
CA GLY A 13 25.64 -21.49 24.13
C GLY A 13 25.24 -21.93 22.73
N ILE A 14 24.79 -23.18 22.57
CA ILE A 14 24.29 -23.69 21.28
C ILE A 14 22.98 -22.99 20.89
N THR A 15 22.02 -22.85 21.81
CA THR A 15 20.76 -22.15 21.51
C THR A 15 20.97 -20.69 21.14
N GLU A 16 21.85 -19.97 21.83
CA GLU A 16 22.17 -18.58 21.53
C GLU A 16 22.84 -18.44 20.16
N ALA A 17 23.76 -19.34 19.81
CA ALA A 17 24.40 -19.36 18.50
C ALA A 17 23.40 -19.60 17.37
N ILE A 18 22.43 -20.51 17.56
CA ILE A 18 21.36 -20.79 16.59
C ILE A 18 20.45 -19.57 16.42
N ILE A 19 20.02 -18.95 17.52
CA ILE A 19 19.16 -17.76 17.49
C ILE A 19 19.88 -16.61 16.81
N TRP A 20 21.15 -16.38 17.15
CA TRP A 20 21.95 -15.33 16.54
C TRP A 20 22.13 -15.54 15.04
N ALA A 21 22.47 -16.76 14.62
CA ALA A 21 22.60 -17.09 13.19
C ALA A 21 21.25 -16.92 12.46
N ALA A 22 20.14 -17.29 13.09
CA ALA A 22 18.80 -17.10 12.53
C ALA A 22 18.45 -15.61 12.40
N ASP A 23 18.71 -14.80 13.43
CA ASP A 23 18.44 -13.37 13.41
C ASP A 23 19.31 -12.61 12.40
N ALA A 24 20.55 -13.08 12.17
CA ALA A 24 21.46 -12.52 11.17
C ALA A 24 21.09 -12.93 9.73
N ALA A 25 20.63 -14.17 9.52
CA ALA A 25 20.37 -14.71 8.18
C ALA A 25 18.92 -14.54 7.71
N ILE A 26 17.95 -14.48 8.63
CA ILE A 26 16.51 -14.46 8.33
C ILE A 26 15.94 -13.08 8.69
N PRO A 27 15.62 -12.23 7.68
CA PRO A 27 14.91 -10.99 7.93
C PRO A 27 13.57 -11.26 8.63
N LYS A 28 13.34 -10.63 9.78
CA LYS A 28 12.07 -10.73 10.51
C LYS A 28 10.95 -10.13 9.65
N SER A 29 9.92 -10.93 9.38
CA SER A 29 8.72 -10.47 8.70
C SER A 29 7.94 -9.50 9.60
N SER A 30 7.25 -8.52 9.02
CA SER A 30 6.49 -7.55 9.81
C SER A 30 5.38 -8.26 10.61
N PRO A 31 5.17 -7.90 11.89
CA PRO A 31 4.08 -8.47 12.69
C PRO A 31 2.70 -8.11 12.14
N ASN A 32 2.62 -7.03 11.35
CA ASN A 32 1.44 -6.62 10.60
C ASN A 32 1.66 -6.87 9.10
N PRO A 33 1.30 -8.06 8.56
CA PRO A 33 1.22 -8.23 7.13
C PRO A 33 0.09 -7.34 6.60
N HIS A 34 0.44 -6.33 5.80
CA HIS A 34 -0.55 -5.50 5.12
C HIS A 34 -1.40 -6.39 4.22
N LYS A 35 -2.68 -6.55 4.57
CA LYS A 35 -3.61 -7.29 3.71
C LYS A 35 -3.98 -6.38 2.55
N LEU A 36 -3.26 -6.52 1.44
CA LEU A 36 -3.68 -6.00 0.13
C LEU A 36 -4.97 -6.73 -0.29
N ARG A 37 -6.09 -6.34 0.31
CA ARG A 37 -7.40 -6.88 -0.04
C ARG A 37 -7.82 -6.19 -1.32
N LYS A 38 -7.88 -6.98 -2.39
CA LYS A 38 -8.51 -6.52 -3.63
C LYS A 38 -9.93 -6.03 -3.29
N PRO A 39 -10.42 -4.93 -3.90
CA PRO A 39 -11.74 -4.35 -3.62
C PRO A 39 -12.91 -5.33 -3.76
N TRP A 40 -12.75 -6.36 -4.60
CA TRP A 40 -13.72 -7.43 -4.81
C TRP A 40 -13.62 -8.59 -3.80
N TRP A 41 -12.71 -8.50 -2.82
CA TRP A 41 -12.50 -9.53 -1.81
C TRP A 41 -13.64 -9.51 -0.78
N ASP A 42 -14.65 -10.32 -1.05
CA ASP A 42 -15.84 -10.45 -0.22
C ASP A 42 -15.75 -11.61 0.80
N ASP A 43 -16.49 -11.52 1.90
CA ASP A 43 -16.59 -12.57 2.91
C ASP A 43 -17.26 -13.83 2.34
N ALA A 44 -18.23 -13.68 1.44
CA ALA A 44 -18.84 -14.79 0.71
C ALA A 44 -17.79 -15.58 -0.12
N PHE A 45 -16.87 -14.88 -0.80
CA PHE A 45 -15.78 -15.54 -1.51
C PHE A 45 -14.80 -16.22 -0.55
N ARG A 46 -14.50 -15.60 0.60
CA ARG A 46 -13.64 -16.20 1.64
C ARG A 46 -14.22 -17.52 2.14
N ASP A 47 -15.52 -17.59 2.34
CA ASP A 47 -16.21 -18.80 2.82
C ASP A 47 -16.27 -19.89 1.75
N ALA A 48 -16.56 -19.51 0.50
CA ALA A 48 -16.52 -20.43 -0.63
C ALA A 48 -15.11 -21.02 -0.85
N ALA A 49 -14.06 -20.19 -0.75
CA ALA A 49 -12.67 -20.62 -0.85
C ALA A 49 -12.25 -21.55 0.32
N ARG A 50 -12.69 -21.23 1.56
CA ARG A 50 -12.49 -22.11 2.72
C ARG A 50 -13.16 -23.47 2.52
N ARG A 51 -14.40 -23.49 2.04
CA ARG A 51 -15.14 -24.72 1.74
C ARG A 51 -14.46 -25.54 0.64
N GLN A 52 -14.02 -24.89 -0.44
CA GLN A 52 -13.25 -25.55 -1.51
C GLN A 52 -11.96 -26.18 -0.95
N LYS A 53 -11.19 -25.46 -0.13
CA LYS A 53 -9.95 -25.96 0.46
C LYS A 53 -10.20 -27.14 1.42
N ARG A 54 -11.27 -27.07 2.21
CA ARG A 54 -11.70 -28.17 3.09
C ARG A 54 -12.00 -29.44 2.30
N LEU A 55 -12.84 -29.33 1.26
CA LEU A 55 -13.22 -30.48 0.44
C LEU A 55 -12.06 -31.03 -0.39
N TRP A 56 -11.14 -30.17 -0.84
CA TRP A 56 -9.87 -30.61 -1.42
C TRP A 56 -9.06 -31.43 -0.42
N GLY A 57 -8.96 -30.98 0.84
CA GLY A 57 -8.26 -31.69 1.89
C GLY A 57 -8.84 -33.09 2.16
N ILE A 58 -10.17 -33.22 2.15
CA ILE A 58 -10.87 -34.50 2.32
C ILE A 58 -10.60 -35.41 1.13
N PHE A 59 -10.84 -34.93 -0.10
CA PHE A 59 -10.58 -35.72 -1.32
C PHE A 59 -9.11 -36.16 -1.45
N ARG A 60 -8.16 -35.28 -1.08
CA ARG A 60 -6.73 -35.60 -1.12
C ARG A 60 -6.36 -36.72 -0.14
N ARG A 61 -7.03 -36.81 1.01
CA ARG A 61 -6.81 -37.89 2.00
C ARG A 61 -7.56 -39.17 1.62
N TYR A 62 -8.77 -39.02 1.09
CA TYR A 62 -9.69 -40.11 0.77
C TYR A 62 -10.25 -39.92 -0.65
N PRO A 63 -9.57 -40.45 -1.68
CA PRO A 63 -9.91 -40.20 -3.08
C PRO A 63 -11.09 -41.07 -3.55
N THR A 64 -12.28 -40.84 -2.99
CA THR A 64 -13.53 -41.50 -3.40
C THR A 64 -14.27 -40.68 -4.44
N THR A 65 -15.15 -41.31 -5.22
CA THR A 65 -15.96 -40.65 -6.26
C THR A 65 -16.88 -39.58 -5.67
N GLU A 66 -17.49 -39.84 -4.52
CA GLU A 66 -18.33 -38.88 -3.80
C GLU A 66 -17.54 -37.64 -3.39
N ASN A 67 -16.34 -37.83 -2.82
CA ASN A 67 -15.46 -36.73 -2.43
C ASN A 67 -15.00 -35.90 -3.64
N LEU A 68 -14.76 -36.53 -4.78
CA LEU A 68 -14.43 -35.84 -6.04
C LEU A 68 -15.59 -34.98 -6.52
N ILE A 69 -16.82 -35.50 -6.49
CA ILE A 69 -18.04 -34.76 -6.88
C ILE A 69 -18.22 -33.54 -5.95
N ALA A 70 -18.13 -33.74 -4.64
CA ALA A 70 -18.26 -32.67 -3.66
C ALA A 70 -17.20 -31.57 -3.85
N PHE A 71 -15.94 -31.97 -4.08
CA PHE A 71 -14.86 -31.02 -4.37
C PHE A 71 -15.10 -30.25 -5.68
N LYS A 72 -15.50 -30.93 -6.76
CA LYS A 72 -15.80 -30.29 -8.06
C LYS A 72 -16.95 -29.30 -7.93
N ALA A 73 -18.02 -29.65 -7.22
CA ALA A 73 -19.14 -28.77 -6.94
C ALA A 73 -18.70 -27.52 -6.18
N ALA A 74 -17.92 -27.67 -5.10
CA ALA A 74 -17.41 -26.55 -4.33
C ALA A 74 -16.42 -25.68 -5.12
N LYS A 75 -15.59 -26.27 -5.98
CA LYS A 75 -14.69 -25.55 -6.89
C LYS A 75 -15.47 -24.72 -7.92
N ALA A 76 -16.54 -25.27 -8.50
CA ALA A 76 -17.41 -24.54 -9.42
C ALA A 76 -18.13 -23.38 -8.70
N TYR A 77 -18.65 -23.63 -7.50
CA TYR A 77 -19.30 -22.61 -6.67
C TYR A 77 -18.33 -21.46 -6.32
N ALA A 78 -17.13 -21.77 -5.82
CA ALA A 78 -16.12 -20.76 -5.50
C ALA A 78 -15.72 -19.91 -6.72
N ARG A 79 -15.61 -20.54 -7.90
CA ARG A 79 -15.39 -19.82 -9.17
C ARG A 79 -16.54 -18.86 -9.51
N ARG A 80 -17.79 -19.30 -9.35
CA ARG A 80 -18.97 -18.45 -9.59
C ARG A 80 -18.99 -17.25 -8.64
N VAL A 81 -18.83 -17.48 -7.33
CA VAL A 81 -18.81 -16.42 -6.32
C VAL A 81 -17.70 -15.42 -6.61
N ARG A 82 -16.48 -15.88 -6.95
CA ARG A 82 -15.37 -14.99 -7.34
C ARG A 82 -15.75 -14.06 -8.49
N ARG A 83 -16.30 -14.62 -9.57
CA ARG A 83 -16.69 -13.82 -10.76
C ARG A 83 -17.79 -12.83 -10.43
N GLN A 84 -18.74 -13.24 -9.60
CA GLN A 84 -19.83 -12.38 -9.15
C GLN A 84 -19.31 -11.21 -8.31
N SER A 85 -18.48 -11.46 -7.29
CA SER A 85 -17.90 -10.40 -6.46
C SER A 85 -17.01 -9.45 -7.28
N GLN A 86 -16.24 -9.98 -8.24
CA GLN A 86 -15.47 -9.15 -9.17
C GLN A 86 -16.36 -8.23 -10.02
N ARG A 87 -17.42 -8.79 -10.61
CA ARG A 87 -18.39 -8.04 -11.41
C ARG A 87 -19.08 -6.96 -10.57
N GLU A 88 -19.59 -7.31 -9.40
CA GLU A 88 -20.28 -6.38 -8.50
C GLU A 88 -19.35 -5.26 -8.03
N SER A 89 -18.09 -5.57 -7.71
CA SER A 89 -17.10 -4.55 -7.36
C SER A 89 -16.82 -3.58 -8.50
N ILE A 90 -16.76 -4.06 -9.75
CA ILE A 90 -16.57 -3.19 -10.92
C ILE A 90 -17.80 -2.33 -11.15
N ILE A 91 -19.01 -2.91 -11.09
CA ILE A 91 -20.27 -2.16 -11.23
C ILE A 91 -20.32 -1.05 -10.18
N ARG A 92 -20.08 -1.37 -8.90
CA ARG A 92 -20.05 -0.39 -7.81
C ARG A 92 -18.99 0.70 -8.04
N PHE A 93 -17.83 0.34 -8.58
CA PHE A 93 -16.78 1.31 -8.89
C PHE A 93 -17.19 2.27 -9.99
N VAL A 94 -17.72 1.75 -11.11
CA VAL A 94 -18.18 2.58 -12.23
C VAL A 94 -19.35 3.47 -11.81
N SER A 95 -20.32 2.94 -11.05
CA SER A 95 -21.43 3.73 -10.52
C SER A 95 -21.02 4.82 -9.53
N PHE A 96 -19.83 4.72 -8.93
CA PHE A 96 -19.30 5.74 -8.02
C PHE A 96 -18.66 6.93 -8.77
N ILE A 97 -18.23 6.76 -10.03
CA ILE A 97 -17.56 7.82 -10.78
C ILE A 97 -18.61 8.85 -11.22
N THR A 98 -18.51 10.06 -10.65
CA THR A 98 -19.28 11.24 -11.04
C THR A 98 -18.38 12.26 -11.73
N SER A 99 -18.96 13.27 -12.39
CA SER A 99 -18.21 14.39 -12.99
C SER A 99 -17.39 15.20 -11.97
N SER A 100 -17.75 15.13 -10.69
CA SER A 100 -17.05 15.78 -9.58
C SER A 100 -15.99 14.89 -8.92
N THR A 101 -15.82 13.64 -9.36
CA THR A 101 -14.84 12.72 -8.76
C THR A 101 -13.43 13.09 -9.21
N PRO A 102 -12.51 13.46 -8.30
CA PRO A 102 -11.15 13.83 -8.69
C PRO A 102 -10.38 12.64 -9.25
N SER A 103 -9.57 12.90 -10.27
CA SER A 103 -8.73 11.90 -10.96
C SER A 103 -7.84 11.09 -10.00
N SER A 104 -7.32 11.73 -8.96
CA SER A 104 -6.52 11.10 -7.90
C SER A 104 -7.28 9.99 -7.15
N GLN A 105 -8.58 10.16 -6.92
CA GLN A 105 -9.42 9.18 -6.22
C GLN A 105 -9.77 8.00 -7.12
N ILE A 106 -10.01 8.25 -8.41
CA ILE A 106 -10.18 7.21 -9.43
C ILE A 106 -8.91 6.36 -9.48
N TRP A 107 -7.75 7.00 -9.57
CA TRP A 107 -6.47 6.31 -9.72
C TRP A 107 -6.04 5.53 -8.48
N ARG A 108 -6.39 6.03 -7.29
CA ARG A 108 -6.25 5.29 -6.04
C ARG A 108 -7.01 3.96 -6.08
N ARG A 109 -8.27 3.98 -6.53
CA ARG A 109 -9.13 2.79 -6.61
C ARG A 109 -8.68 1.81 -7.69
N VAL A 110 -8.20 2.28 -8.83
CA VAL A 110 -7.64 1.40 -9.87
C VAL A 110 -6.37 0.70 -9.37
N LYS A 111 -5.46 1.43 -8.70
CA LYS A 111 -4.30 0.82 -8.04
C LYS A 111 -4.73 -0.23 -7.01
N ALA A 112 -5.82 0.02 -6.27
CA ALA A 112 -6.36 -0.95 -5.30
C ALA A 112 -6.92 -2.20 -5.99
N ALA A 113 -7.66 -2.03 -7.09
CA ALA A 113 -8.16 -3.14 -7.90
C ALA A 113 -7.03 -4.08 -8.39
N ASN A 114 -5.90 -3.49 -8.76
CA ASN A 114 -4.72 -4.21 -9.22
C ASN A 114 -3.83 -4.77 -8.09
N GLY A 115 -4.16 -4.51 -6.82
CA GLY A 115 -3.31 -4.89 -5.68
C GLY A 115 -2.00 -4.11 -5.62
N LEU A 116 -1.91 -3.00 -6.36
CA LEU A 116 -0.77 -2.08 -6.37
C LEU A 116 -0.96 -0.92 -5.38
N TYR A 117 -2.11 -0.89 -4.69
CA TYR A 117 -2.38 0.11 -3.68
C TYR A 117 -1.54 -0.16 -2.45
N LYS A 118 -0.70 0.82 -2.11
CA LYS A 118 -0.01 0.87 -0.85
C LYS A 118 -0.80 1.81 0.04
N ASP A 119 -1.21 1.33 1.22
CA ASP A 119 -1.72 2.21 2.27
C ASP A 119 -0.60 3.21 2.57
N PHE A 120 -0.87 4.50 2.37
CA PHE A 120 0.07 5.53 2.76
C PHE A 120 0.13 5.53 4.28
N THR A 121 1.24 5.00 4.82
CA THR A 121 1.54 5.08 6.24
C THR A 121 2.52 6.22 6.39
N ILE A 122 2.23 7.16 7.29
CA ILE A 122 3.17 8.22 7.61
C ILE A 122 4.43 7.55 8.18
N PRO A 123 5.62 7.76 7.57
CA PRO A 123 6.83 7.12 8.01
C PRO A 123 7.18 7.60 9.42
N ILE A 124 7.45 6.65 10.32
CA ILE A 124 7.92 6.94 11.68
C ILE A 124 9.33 7.54 11.58
N LEU A 125 9.51 8.73 12.14
CA LEU A 125 10.84 9.35 12.22
C LEU A 125 11.58 8.82 13.44
N LYS A 126 12.85 8.45 13.26
CA LYS A 126 13.75 8.08 14.35
C LYS A 126 14.90 9.07 14.38
N SER A 127 15.10 9.72 15.51
CA SER A 127 16.36 10.37 15.87
C SER A 127 17.16 9.44 16.78
N ASP A 128 18.44 9.75 17.00
CA ASP A 128 19.32 8.95 17.88
C ASP A 128 18.80 8.84 19.32
N SER A 129 17.87 9.70 19.73
CA SER A 129 17.31 9.76 21.09
C SER A 129 15.80 9.51 21.19
N ALA A 130 15.03 9.57 20.08
CA ALA A 130 13.57 9.49 20.13
C ALA A 130 12.92 8.92 18.86
N THR A 131 11.74 8.32 19.02
CA THR A 131 10.90 7.84 17.91
C THR A 131 9.61 8.64 17.87
N TYR A 132 9.33 9.28 16.74
CA TYR A 132 8.15 10.11 16.53
C TYR A 132 7.17 9.42 15.60
N SER A 133 5.98 9.11 16.13
CA SER A 133 4.91 8.41 15.40
C SER A 133 3.67 9.27 15.17
N SER A 134 3.49 10.37 15.92
CA SER A 134 2.38 11.30 15.70
C SER A 134 2.63 12.16 14.45
N PRO A 135 1.63 12.37 13.58
CA PRO A 135 1.75 13.27 12.44
C PRO A 135 2.16 14.70 12.83
N GLU A 136 1.67 15.17 13.97
CA GLU A 136 2.00 16.48 14.53
C GLU A 136 3.48 16.57 14.93
N ASP A 137 3.96 15.59 15.70
CA ASP A 137 5.37 15.53 16.11
C ASP A 137 6.30 15.44 14.90
N ILE A 138 5.93 14.63 13.90
CA ILE A 138 6.68 14.48 12.66
C ILE A 138 6.74 15.81 11.91
N ALA A 139 5.61 16.52 11.78
CA ALA A 139 5.57 17.83 11.14
C ALA A 139 6.44 18.86 11.89
N ASN A 140 6.39 18.85 13.23
CA ASN A 140 7.18 19.75 14.07
C ASN A 140 8.68 19.49 13.93
N ILE A 141 9.13 18.23 13.95
CA ILE A 141 10.55 17.87 13.77
C ILE A 141 11.05 18.25 12.37
N ILE A 142 10.24 18.01 11.33
CA ILE A 142 10.56 18.46 9.96
C ILE A 142 10.68 19.99 9.93
N GLY A 143 9.73 20.71 10.53
CA GLY A 143 9.77 22.18 10.59
C GLY A 143 11.00 22.71 11.33
N GLN A 144 11.34 22.13 12.48
CA GLN A 144 12.51 22.50 13.27
C GLN A 144 13.82 22.22 12.52
N THR A 145 13.95 21.07 11.86
CA THR A 145 15.14 20.74 11.06
C THR A 145 15.30 21.67 9.88
N PHE A 146 14.20 22.02 9.18
CA PHE A 146 14.25 23.03 8.12
C PHE A 146 14.64 24.41 8.65
N ALA A 147 14.09 24.84 9.79
CA ALA A 147 14.44 26.12 10.40
C ALA A 147 15.91 26.17 10.82
N TYR A 148 16.42 25.07 11.38
CA TYR A 148 17.83 24.93 11.74
C TYR A 148 18.76 25.00 10.52
N ILE A 149 18.47 24.24 9.46
CA ILE A 149 19.27 24.24 8.23
C ILE A 149 19.19 25.61 7.53
N SER A 150 18.00 26.20 7.50
CA SER A 150 17.73 27.49 6.84
C SER A 150 17.99 28.70 7.73
N ASN A 151 18.68 28.52 8.85
CA ASN A 151 19.02 29.63 9.73
C ASN A 151 19.90 30.63 8.95
N SER A 152 19.64 31.93 9.10
CA SER A 152 20.38 32.96 8.36
C SER A 152 21.88 32.89 8.67
N ASP A 153 22.24 32.44 9.88
CA ASP A 153 23.63 32.27 10.32
C ASP A 153 24.38 31.15 9.59
N SER A 154 23.68 30.22 8.93
CA SER A 154 24.31 29.14 8.16
C SER A 154 24.69 29.57 6.73
N TYR A 155 24.22 30.73 6.28
CA TYR A 155 24.49 31.26 4.96
C TYR A 155 25.76 32.11 4.90
N THR A 156 26.41 32.15 3.73
CA THR A 156 27.52 33.07 3.49
C THR A 156 27.06 34.52 3.51
N ALA A 157 27.94 35.44 3.93
CA ALA A 157 27.64 36.88 4.00
C ALA A 157 27.13 37.46 2.66
N THR A 158 27.62 36.93 1.54
CA THR A 158 27.17 37.31 0.20
C THR A 158 25.71 36.91 -0.07
N PHE A 159 25.30 35.71 0.35
CA PHE A 159 23.91 35.26 0.21
C PHE A 159 22.97 35.99 1.16
N GLN A 160 23.39 36.25 2.41
CA GLN A 160 22.62 37.03 3.38
C GLN A 160 22.28 38.44 2.84
N ALA A 161 23.24 39.10 2.20
CA ALA A 161 23.00 40.42 1.58
C ALA A 161 21.94 40.36 0.47
N ILE A 162 21.95 39.31 -0.36
CA ILE A 162 20.96 39.09 -1.42
C ILE A 162 19.57 38.81 -0.82
N LYS A 163 19.51 37.93 0.19
CA LYS A 163 18.29 37.58 0.91
C LYS A 163 17.64 38.81 1.55
N ASN A 164 18.39 39.59 2.33
CA ASN A 164 17.89 40.80 2.99
C ASN A 164 17.36 41.83 1.99
N ARG A 165 18.01 41.96 0.82
CA ARG A 165 17.55 42.84 -0.26
C ARG A 165 16.24 42.37 -0.88
N ALA A 166 16.08 41.06 -1.08
CA ALA A 166 14.88 40.47 -1.65
C ALA A 166 13.70 40.50 -0.67
N GLU A 167 13.93 40.16 0.61
CA GLU A 167 12.91 40.16 1.68
C GLU A 167 12.43 41.58 2.03
N GLY A 168 13.21 42.62 1.71
CA GLY A 168 12.80 44.01 1.85
C GLY A 168 11.80 44.50 0.78
N ILE A 169 11.51 43.69 -0.24
CA ILE A 169 10.56 44.03 -1.30
C ILE A 169 9.17 43.50 -0.92
N PRO A 170 8.16 44.37 -0.73
CA PRO A 170 6.81 43.92 -0.38
C PRO A 170 6.17 43.15 -1.54
N ILE A 171 5.67 41.95 -1.26
CA ILE A 171 4.98 41.09 -2.24
C ILE A 171 3.48 41.38 -2.19
N SER A 172 2.88 41.63 -3.36
CA SER A 172 1.43 41.76 -3.54
C SER A 172 0.84 40.43 -4.00
N PHE A 173 -0.14 39.90 -3.26
CA PHE A 173 -0.79 38.61 -3.53
C PHE A 173 -2.05 38.73 -4.41
N VAL A 174 -2.15 39.76 -5.26
CA VAL A 174 -3.31 39.90 -6.16
C VAL A 174 -3.20 38.88 -7.29
N SER A 175 -3.91 37.76 -7.15
CA SER A 175 -4.01 36.74 -8.20
C SER A 175 -5.05 37.16 -9.25
N VAL A 176 -4.59 37.60 -10.43
CA VAL A 176 -5.44 37.58 -11.63
C VAL A 176 -5.55 36.12 -12.04
N ILE A 177 -6.75 35.53 -11.92
CA ILE A 177 -7.02 34.19 -12.44
C ILE A 177 -7.06 34.34 -13.97
N ASP A 178 -6.01 33.88 -14.65
CA ASP A 178 -5.99 33.78 -16.10
C ASP A 178 -6.84 32.55 -16.52
N GLU A 179 -7.93 32.80 -17.24
CA GLU A 179 -8.87 31.80 -17.78
C GLU A 179 -8.17 30.74 -18.65
N SER A 180 -6.99 31.04 -19.20
CA SER A 180 -6.17 30.10 -19.97
C SER A 180 -5.77 28.86 -19.16
N VAL A 181 -5.48 29.03 -17.86
CA VAL A 181 -5.02 27.95 -16.97
C VAL A 181 -6.16 26.97 -16.67
N LEU A 182 -7.39 27.48 -16.50
CA LEU A 182 -8.58 26.64 -16.27
C LEU A 182 -8.91 25.79 -17.51
N ASN A 183 -8.72 26.32 -18.71
CA ASN A 183 -8.96 25.60 -19.97
C ASN A 183 -7.91 24.51 -20.27
N THR A 184 -6.68 24.64 -19.77
CA THR A 184 -5.69 23.54 -19.89
C THR A 184 -6.03 22.33 -19.03
N PHE A 185 -6.63 22.55 -17.86
CA PHE A 185 -6.98 21.48 -16.92
C PHE A 185 -8.11 20.58 -17.47
N SER A 186 -9.13 21.18 -18.08
CA SER A 186 -10.25 20.45 -18.67
C SER A 186 -9.84 19.54 -19.84
N ARG A 187 -8.83 19.95 -20.63
CA ARG A 187 -8.32 19.16 -21.74
C ARG A 187 -7.58 17.90 -21.28
N ILE A 188 -6.72 18.03 -20.26
CA ILE A 188 -5.99 16.90 -19.65
C ILE A 188 -6.97 15.88 -19.06
N ASP A 189 -8.05 16.34 -18.42
CA ASP A 189 -9.08 15.44 -17.88
C ASP A 189 -9.77 14.61 -18.97
N SER A 190 -10.11 15.22 -20.12
CA SER A 190 -10.73 14.51 -21.24
C SER A 190 -9.81 13.46 -21.89
N GLU A 191 -8.52 13.76 -22.06
CA GLU A 191 -7.52 12.81 -22.57
C GLU A 191 -7.34 11.63 -21.59
N MET A 192 -7.33 11.88 -20.27
CA MET A 192 -7.31 10.84 -19.25
C MET A 192 -8.54 9.92 -19.30
N PHE A 193 -9.73 10.44 -19.58
CA PHE A 193 -10.95 9.63 -19.71
C PHE A 193 -10.87 8.63 -20.88
N VAL A 194 -10.26 9.03 -22.00
CA VAL A 194 -10.04 8.17 -23.16
C VAL A 194 -9.06 7.05 -22.83
N GLU A 195 -7.98 7.36 -22.12
CA GLU A 195 -6.97 6.36 -21.71
C GLU A 195 -7.53 5.35 -20.71
N VAL A 196 -8.38 5.79 -19.77
CA VAL A 196 -9.11 4.90 -18.86
C VAL A 196 -10.08 3.98 -19.61
N ALA A 197 -10.73 4.45 -20.68
CA ALA A 197 -11.60 3.62 -21.52
C ALA A 197 -10.80 2.56 -22.31
N GLN A 198 -9.62 2.89 -22.81
CA GLN A 198 -8.73 1.92 -23.46
C GLN A 198 -8.20 0.87 -22.47
N LEU A 199 -7.85 1.27 -21.25
CA LEU A 199 -7.46 0.36 -20.18
C LEU A 199 -8.62 -0.53 -19.72
N ARG A 200 -9.86 -0.03 -19.72
CA ARG A 200 -11.07 -0.84 -19.46
C ARG A 200 -11.13 -2.02 -20.43
N ASP A 201 -10.94 -1.76 -21.71
CA ASP A 201 -11.07 -2.79 -22.75
C ASP A 201 -9.89 -3.80 -22.69
N GLN A 202 -8.67 -3.34 -22.40
CA GLN A 202 -7.53 -4.24 -22.17
C GLN A 202 -7.65 -5.10 -20.90
N VAL A 203 -8.14 -4.53 -19.79
CA VAL A 203 -8.36 -5.27 -18.55
C VAL A 203 -9.49 -6.27 -18.72
N PHE A 204 -10.56 -5.90 -19.43
CA PHE A 204 -11.69 -6.79 -19.73
C PHE A 204 -11.24 -7.99 -20.58
N LEU A 205 -10.43 -7.76 -21.62
CA LEU A 205 -9.79 -8.82 -22.41
C LEU A 205 -8.89 -9.72 -21.56
N LYS A 206 -8.02 -9.15 -20.70
CA LYS A 206 -7.18 -9.96 -19.80
C LYS A 206 -7.98 -10.75 -18.75
N MET A 207 -9.19 -10.31 -18.38
CA MET A 207 -10.03 -10.99 -17.38
C MET A 207 -10.96 -12.06 -17.99
N ILE A 208 -11.23 -11.99 -19.29
CA ILE A 208 -11.98 -13.03 -20.02
C ILE A 208 -11.07 -14.21 -20.40
N TYR A 209 -9.81 -13.94 -20.74
CA TYR A 209 -8.87 -14.95 -21.26
C TYR A 209 -7.96 -15.61 -20.21
N TYR A 210 -8.10 -15.32 -18.90
CA TYR A 210 -7.37 -15.96 -17.77
C TYR A 210 -8.31 -16.36 -16.62
#